data_AF-A0A832H217-F1
#
_entry.id   AF-A0A832H217-F1
#
_cell.length_a   1.000
_cell.length_b   1.000
_cell.length_c   1.000
_cell.angle_alpha   90.00
_cell.angle_beta   90.00
_cell.angle_gamma   90.00
#
_symmetry.space_group_name_H-M   'P 1'
#
loop_
_entity.id
_entity.type
_entity.pdbx_description
1 polymer ?
#
loop_
_entity_poly.entity_id
_entity_poly.type
_entity_poly.pdbx_seq_one_letter_code
_entity_poly.pdbx_strand_id
1 'polypeptide(L)'
;MHPIVVFFRLKSRRLTGTLLCGVFLVTMPMALLGCNTNRAEQKLAEDAKQFEGENFDTDLTFNSVTLEDFDKKGRLWWKVKAEQAAYSRDKKTARVKKPNGEFYQDGKAILKVSGDSGEVVKDGERIFLRGNILATDLRDGLTLKGNELEWQPQKDLILIRNNVTGARKNVKASANGGKYLTRQRRLELDGKVTAESAEPDLKFNTERLVWLVEKDKLMGDRPLQLERYENKVVTDRANATQGEMDLKTQVVTLKQNAQLNIVDPSVQVSGNLVNWRIKERIIASPQPVTINNAKDGVTLTGNQGDLNLKTKLLNLVGNVRGAGGPRQARLTSDRLLWNIDTQQFQADGNVTYQQAKPPLNVAGPRASGTLKAQQVVVSGGRVVTQFVP
;
A
#
# COMPACT_ATOMS: atom_id res chain seq x y z
N MET A 1 14.53 37.57 28.79
CA MET A 1 13.54 36.53 29.15
C MET A 1 14.25 35.19 29.21
N HIS A 2 14.38 34.60 30.40
CA HIS A 2 15.00 33.29 30.59
C HIS A 2 13.93 32.19 30.54
N PRO A 3 14.19 31.04 29.90
CA PRO A 3 13.28 29.90 29.97
C PRO A 3 13.26 29.36 31.39
N ILE A 4 12.09 29.36 32.02
CA ILE A 4 11.88 28.70 33.32
C ILE A 4 11.79 27.20 33.04
N VAL A 5 12.82 26.46 33.42
CA VAL A 5 12.82 24.99 33.40
C VAL A 5 12.19 24.51 34.70
N VAL A 6 10.94 24.06 34.64
CA VAL A 6 10.24 23.47 35.80
C VAL A 6 10.41 21.95 35.74
N PHE A 7 11.17 21.38 36.68
CA PHE A 7 11.29 19.93 36.85
C PHE A 7 10.12 19.41 37.69
N PHE A 8 9.17 18.72 37.08
CA PHE A 8 8.19 17.93 37.82
C PHE A 8 8.68 16.49 37.99
N ARG A 9 8.84 16.05 39.25
CA ARG A 9 9.22 14.68 39.60
C ARG A 9 7.97 13.96 40.13
N LEU A 10 7.23 13.25 39.27
CA LEU A 10 6.07 12.46 39.70
C LEU A 10 6.50 11.07 40.17
N LYS A 11 6.24 10.78 41.45
CA LYS A 11 6.49 9.48 42.07
C LYS A 11 5.16 8.70 42.09
N SER A 12 5.05 7.64 41.30
CA SER A 12 3.82 6.84 41.23
C SER A 12 3.69 5.89 42.43
N ARG A 13 2.61 6.00 43.19
CA ARG A 13 2.11 4.96 44.10
C ARG A 13 0.80 4.43 43.53
N ARG A 14 0.73 3.10 43.35
CA ARG A 14 -0.47 2.40 42.88
C ARG A 14 -1.44 2.19 44.03
N LEU A 15 -2.72 2.50 43.81
CA LEU A 15 -3.83 1.98 44.59
C LEU A 15 -4.70 1.12 43.68
N THR A 16 -4.80 -0.14 44.07
CA THR A 16 -5.74 -1.16 43.58
C THR A 16 -7.15 -0.82 44.06
N GLY A 17 -8.11 -0.77 43.14
CA GLY A 17 -9.52 -0.51 43.46
C GLY A 17 -10.44 -1.22 42.45
N THR A 18 -11.36 -2.01 43.00
CA THR A 18 -12.12 -3.09 42.41
C THR A 18 -13.32 -2.61 41.58
N LEU A 19 -13.62 -3.32 40.49
CA LEU A 19 -14.80 -3.16 39.63
C LEU A 19 -16.10 -3.43 40.40
N LEU A 20 -17.14 -2.60 40.21
CA LEU A 20 -18.53 -2.98 40.45
C LEU A 20 -19.37 -2.67 39.20
N CYS A 21 -20.07 -3.70 38.72
CA CYS A 21 -21.01 -3.69 37.61
C CYS A 21 -22.27 -2.86 37.91
N GLY A 22 -22.76 -2.11 36.93
CA GLY A 22 -24.10 -1.55 36.90
C GLY A 22 -24.61 -1.46 35.47
N VAL A 23 -25.47 -2.40 35.09
CA VAL A 23 -26.16 -2.50 33.80
C VAL A 23 -27.32 -1.50 33.79
N PHE A 24 -27.43 -0.68 32.74
CA PHE A 24 -28.70 -0.02 32.40
C PHE A 24 -28.95 -0.08 30.90
N LEU A 25 -30.03 -0.80 30.55
CA LEU A 25 -30.67 -0.85 29.24
C LEU A 25 -31.43 0.45 28.99
N VAL A 26 -31.21 1.11 27.85
CA VAL A 26 -32.17 2.05 27.25
C VAL A 26 -32.20 1.86 25.74
N THR A 27 -33.42 1.71 25.22
CA THR A 27 -33.80 1.44 23.84
C THR A 27 -34.10 2.70 23.02
N MET A 28 -33.66 2.69 21.75
CA MET A 28 -34.24 3.35 20.54
C MET A 28 -34.20 4.90 20.39
N PRO A 29 -34.28 5.50 19.16
CA PRO A 29 -34.48 4.93 17.82
C PRO A 29 -33.51 5.41 16.70
N MET A 30 -33.72 4.82 15.52
CA MET A 30 -33.05 4.97 14.23
C MET A 30 -33.33 6.33 13.56
N ALA A 31 -32.28 7.04 13.11
CA ALA A 31 -32.40 8.24 12.27
C ALA A 31 -31.37 8.24 11.13
N LEU A 32 -31.91 8.05 9.92
CA LEU A 32 -31.54 8.56 8.59
C LEU A 32 -30.08 9.02 8.37
N LEU A 33 -29.39 8.28 7.50
CA LEU A 33 -28.11 8.64 6.89
C LEU A 33 -28.31 9.68 5.79
N GLY A 34 -27.89 10.91 6.05
CA GLY A 34 -27.65 11.95 5.04
C GLY A 34 -26.21 12.44 5.13
N CYS A 35 -25.49 12.42 4.00
CA CYS A 35 -24.11 12.86 3.85
C CYS A 35 -23.86 14.22 4.53
N ASN A 36 -22.92 14.27 5.48
CA ASN A 36 -22.62 15.52 6.18
C ASN A 36 -21.11 15.66 6.45
N THR A 37 -20.38 16.04 5.42
CA THR A 37 -18.98 16.50 5.52
C THR A 37 -18.88 17.83 6.29
N ASN A 38 -19.94 18.67 6.27
CA ASN A 38 -20.00 19.92 7.04
C ASN A 38 -20.11 19.69 8.55
N ARG A 39 -20.76 18.62 9.02
CA ARG A 39 -20.88 18.33 10.46
C ARG A 39 -19.54 18.04 11.12
N ALA A 40 -18.61 17.41 10.41
CA ALA A 40 -17.30 17.08 10.97
C ALA A 40 -16.44 18.33 11.17
N GLU A 41 -16.41 19.24 10.18
CA GLU A 41 -15.71 20.52 10.28
C GLU A 41 -16.36 21.46 11.30
N GLN A 42 -17.70 21.51 11.32
CA GLN A 42 -18.44 22.28 12.33
C GLN A 42 -18.19 21.73 13.73
N LYS A 43 -18.23 20.40 13.92
CA LYS A 43 -17.93 19.77 15.21
C LYS A 43 -16.47 19.96 15.63
N LEU A 44 -15.51 19.94 14.71
CA LEU A 44 -14.11 20.27 15.00
C LEU A 44 -13.96 21.74 15.44
N ALA A 45 -14.68 22.67 14.82
CA ALA A 45 -14.69 24.07 15.21
C ALA A 45 -15.46 24.33 16.52
N GLU A 46 -16.51 23.55 16.78
CA GLU A 46 -17.29 23.59 18.02
C GLU A 46 -16.48 23.01 19.18
N ASP A 47 -15.83 21.85 19.00
CA ASP A 47 -14.91 21.25 19.97
C ASP A 47 -13.72 22.20 20.24
N ALA A 48 -13.22 22.91 19.22
CA ALA A 48 -12.17 23.93 19.37
C ALA A 48 -12.66 25.17 20.14
N LYS A 49 -13.90 25.65 19.90
CA LYS A 49 -14.52 26.76 20.64
C LYS A 49 -14.91 26.38 22.06
N GLN A 50 -15.33 25.14 22.29
CA GLN A 50 -15.64 24.61 23.62
C GLN A 50 -14.35 24.49 24.46
N PHE A 51 -13.20 24.27 23.81
CA PHE A 51 -11.88 24.40 24.41
C PHE A 51 -11.50 25.83 24.85
N GLU A 52 -12.07 26.87 24.21
CA GLU A 52 -11.81 28.27 24.54
C GLU A 52 -12.77 28.84 25.61
N GLY A 53 -13.94 28.23 25.81
CA GLY A 53 -15.02 28.78 26.65
C GLY A 53 -15.27 28.09 28.00
N GLU A 54 -14.70 26.92 28.28
CA GLU A 54 -14.86 26.29 29.59
C GLU A 54 -13.91 26.95 30.62
N ASN A 55 -14.50 27.60 31.63
CA ASN A 55 -13.80 28.08 32.80
C ASN A 55 -13.47 26.85 33.67
N PHE A 56 -12.27 26.30 33.50
CA PHE A 56 -11.85 25.10 34.20
C PHE A 56 -11.32 25.43 35.59
N ASP A 57 -11.64 24.58 36.56
CA ASP A 57 -10.85 24.40 37.78
C ASP A 57 -9.42 24.01 37.38
N THR A 58 -8.60 25.04 37.19
CA THR A 58 -7.24 24.95 36.69
C THR A 58 -6.33 25.25 37.85
N ASP A 59 -5.60 24.25 38.34
CA ASP A 59 -4.72 24.48 39.48
C ASP A 59 -3.55 25.39 39.10
N LEU A 60 -3.03 25.23 37.88
CA LEU A 60 -1.82 25.91 37.40
C LEU A 60 -1.87 26.14 35.89
N THR A 61 -1.54 27.37 35.47
CA THR A 61 -1.34 27.75 34.06
C THR A 61 0.07 28.30 33.88
N PHE A 62 0.76 27.84 32.84
CA PHE A 62 2.13 28.21 32.52
C PHE A 62 2.22 28.74 31.09
N ASN A 63 3.02 29.78 30.88
CA ASN A 63 3.36 30.29 29.56
C ASN A 63 4.78 29.85 29.18
N SER A 64 5.01 29.52 27.91
CA SER A 64 6.32 29.08 27.39
C SER A 64 6.93 27.94 28.18
N VAL A 65 6.21 26.82 28.29
CA VAL A 65 6.62 25.69 29.11
C VAL A 65 7.37 24.64 28.30
N THR A 66 8.27 23.93 28.97
CA THR A 66 8.80 22.65 28.50
C THR A 66 8.35 21.57 29.49
N LEU A 67 7.60 20.59 28.99
CA LEU A 67 7.17 19.41 29.75
C LEU A 67 8.04 18.22 29.33
N GLU A 68 8.50 17.45 30.31
CA GLU A 68 9.34 16.27 30.10
C GLU A 68 8.89 15.14 31.02
N ASP A 69 9.07 13.91 30.55
CA ASP A 69 8.81 12.72 31.34
C ASP A 69 9.82 11.62 31.02
N PHE A 70 9.99 10.70 31.96
CA PHE A 70 11.04 9.71 31.95
C PHE A 70 10.46 8.29 32.07
N ASP A 71 11.09 7.35 31.37
CA ASP A 71 10.73 5.95 31.47
C ASP A 71 11.09 5.36 32.85
N LYS A 72 10.70 4.10 33.08
CA LYS A 72 10.99 3.39 34.34
C LYS A 72 12.49 3.26 34.67
N LYS A 73 13.38 3.47 33.70
CA LYS A 73 14.84 3.43 33.85
C LYS A 73 15.43 4.84 34.02
N GLY A 74 14.61 5.88 34.09
CA GLY A 74 15.04 7.28 34.21
C GLY A 74 15.53 7.89 32.89
N ARG A 75 15.25 7.27 31.74
CA ARG A 75 15.63 7.81 30.42
C ARG A 75 14.50 8.70 29.91
N LEU A 76 14.84 9.80 29.24
CA LEU A 76 13.84 10.69 28.64
C LEU A 76 12.91 9.88 27.72
N TRP A 77 11.61 10.05 27.90
CA TRP A 77 10.58 9.32 27.17
C TRP A 77 9.85 10.22 26.18
N TRP A 78 9.58 11.45 26.59
CA TRP A 78 9.10 12.51 25.73
C TRP A 78 9.44 13.89 26.28
N LYS A 79 9.48 14.86 25.37
CA LYS A 79 9.70 16.27 25.65
C LYS A 79 8.76 17.09 24.79
N VAL A 80 8.04 18.04 25.38
CA VAL A 80 7.09 18.90 24.65
C VAL A 80 7.35 20.35 25.02
N LYS A 81 7.59 21.18 24.02
CA LYS A 81 7.56 22.64 24.15
C LYS A 81 6.19 23.14 23.72
N ALA A 82 5.62 24.09 24.46
CA ALA A 82 4.31 24.65 24.17
C ALA A 82 4.26 26.14 24.52
N GLU A 83 3.41 26.89 23.82
CA GLU A 83 3.18 28.31 24.08
C GLU A 83 2.49 28.50 25.44
N GLN A 84 1.59 27.59 25.79
CA GLN A 84 0.86 27.60 27.04
C GLN A 84 0.56 26.15 27.46
N ALA A 85 0.53 25.92 28.77
CA ALA A 85 -0.01 24.69 29.34
C ALA A 85 -0.89 24.97 30.55
N ALA A 86 -1.96 24.20 30.68
CA ALA A 86 -2.84 24.18 31.84
C ALA A 86 -2.84 22.77 32.42
N TYR A 87 -2.62 22.66 33.74
CA TYR A 87 -2.58 21.39 34.44
C TYR A 87 -3.71 21.30 35.47
N SER A 88 -4.40 20.16 35.47
CA SER A 88 -5.37 19.79 36.50
C SER A 88 -4.85 18.60 37.28
N ARG A 89 -4.58 18.79 38.58
CA ARG A 89 -4.06 17.77 39.48
C ARG A 89 -5.07 16.66 39.69
N ASP A 90 -6.33 17.02 39.85
CA ASP A 90 -7.43 16.07 40.08
C ASP A 90 -7.63 15.13 38.90
N LYS A 91 -7.55 15.68 37.67
CA LYS A 91 -7.71 14.90 36.44
C LYS A 91 -6.42 14.22 35.97
N LYS A 92 -5.27 14.61 36.53
CA LYS A 92 -3.92 14.20 36.07
C LYS A 92 -3.74 14.38 34.57
N THR A 93 -4.15 15.56 34.11
CA THR A 93 -4.16 15.92 32.70
C THR A 93 -3.48 17.26 32.51
N ALA A 94 -2.54 17.32 31.55
CA ALA A 94 -1.97 18.56 31.06
C ALA A 94 -2.49 18.85 29.66
N ARG A 95 -3.04 20.05 29.43
CA ARG A 95 -3.42 20.52 28.10
C ARG A 95 -2.40 21.54 27.63
N VAL A 96 -2.01 21.47 26.35
CA VAL A 96 -0.96 22.29 25.77
C VAL A 96 -1.41 22.94 24.47
N LYS A 97 -1.03 24.21 24.28
CA LYS A 97 -1.29 24.98 23.05
C LYS A 97 -0.04 25.02 22.16
N LYS A 98 -0.23 24.78 20.86
CA LYS A 98 0.84 24.72 19.84
C LYS A 98 2.01 23.81 20.27
N PRO A 99 1.75 22.54 20.63
CA PRO A 99 2.80 21.62 21.04
C PRO A 99 3.79 21.38 19.91
N ASN A 100 5.07 21.37 20.26
CA ASN A 100 6.17 20.88 19.44
C ASN A 100 7.03 19.96 20.32
N GLY A 101 6.90 18.67 20.07
CA GLY A 101 7.45 17.63 20.92
C GLY A 101 8.35 16.65 20.20
N GLU A 102 9.10 15.92 21.01
CA GLU A 102 9.99 14.84 20.62
C GLU A 102 9.65 13.60 21.44
N PHE A 103 9.57 12.46 20.77
CA PHE A 103 9.37 11.18 21.41
C PHE A 103 10.65 10.36 21.36
N TYR A 104 10.96 9.75 22.50
CA TYR A 104 12.20 9.05 22.72
C TYR A 104 11.94 7.55 22.88
N GLN A 105 12.83 6.78 22.29
CA GLN A 105 12.85 5.34 22.44
C GLN A 105 14.27 4.93 22.80
N ASP A 106 14.41 4.24 23.93
CA ASP A 106 15.71 3.83 24.47
C ASP A 106 16.70 4.99 24.67
N GLY A 107 16.17 6.16 25.07
CA GLY A 107 16.95 7.37 25.33
C GLY A 107 17.33 8.17 24.07
N LYS A 108 16.90 7.74 22.87
CA LYS A 108 17.15 8.45 21.61
C LYS A 108 15.87 9.03 21.06
N ALA A 109 15.90 10.28 20.61
CA ALA A 109 14.78 10.89 19.90
C ALA A 109 14.53 10.12 18.60
N ILE A 110 13.31 9.60 18.42
CA ILE A 110 12.90 8.85 17.23
C ILE A 110 11.87 9.59 16.39
N LEU A 111 11.09 10.49 17.00
CA LEU A 111 10.02 11.21 16.33
C LEU A 111 9.99 12.64 16.79
N LYS A 112 9.73 13.55 15.86
CA LYS A 112 9.36 14.93 16.13
C LYS A 112 7.91 15.14 15.72
N VAL A 113 7.10 15.74 16.59
CA VAL A 113 5.67 15.88 16.36
C VAL A 113 5.19 17.28 16.74
N SER A 114 4.34 17.87 15.91
CA SER A 114 3.67 19.14 16.18
C SER A 114 2.17 19.07 15.88
N GLY A 115 1.41 19.98 16.47
CA GLY A 115 -0.03 20.18 16.21
C GLY A 115 -0.54 21.50 16.77
N ASP A 116 -1.84 21.74 16.66
CA ASP A 116 -2.47 22.97 17.16
C ASP A 116 -2.74 22.94 18.67
N SER A 117 -3.18 21.78 19.17
CA SER A 117 -3.37 21.53 20.60
C SER A 117 -2.97 20.11 20.97
N GLY A 118 -2.74 19.89 22.27
CA GLY A 118 -2.41 18.58 22.79
C GLY A 118 -2.90 18.34 24.21
N GLU A 119 -2.99 17.08 24.56
CA GLU A 119 -3.41 16.63 25.89
C GLU A 119 -2.55 15.45 26.33
N VAL A 120 -1.92 15.58 27.49
CA VAL A 120 -1.16 14.52 28.16
C VAL A 120 -2.03 13.97 29.27
N VAL A 121 -2.46 12.72 29.15
CA VAL A 121 -3.44 12.09 30.04
C VAL A 121 -2.76 11.03 30.90
N LYS A 122 -3.12 10.97 32.19
CA LYS A 122 -2.62 9.99 33.17
C LYS A 122 -1.09 9.97 33.20
N ASP A 123 -0.49 11.13 33.46
CA ASP A 123 0.97 11.24 33.63
C ASP A 123 1.76 10.69 32.43
N GLY A 124 1.29 10.90 31.19
CA GLY A 124 2.00 10.51 29.97
C GLY A 124 1.72 9.10 29.46
N GLU A 125 0.79 8.35 30.05
CA GLU A 125 0.37 7.04 29.52
C GLU A 125 -0.22 7.13 28.10
N ARG A 126 -0.90 8.24 27.80
CA ARG A 126 -1.43 8.55 26.46
C ARG A 126 -1.28 10.04 26.18
N ILE A 127 -0.91 10.35 24.95
CA ILE A 127 -0.75 11.72 24.48
C ILE A 127 -1.61 11.90 23.24
N PHE A 128 -2.47 12.92 23.26
CA PHE A 128 -3.34 13.27 22.15
C PHE A 128 -2.88 14.58 21.54
N LEU A 129 -2.92 14.69 20.22
CA LEU A 129 -2.72 15.93 19.48
C LEU A 129 -3.89 16.13 18.53
N ARG A 130 -4.27 17.39 18.32
CA ARG A 130 -5.36 17.79 17.44
C ARG A 130 -4.95 18.96 16.56
N GLY A 131 -5.42 18.95 15.32
CA GLY A 131 -5.23 20.01 14.32
C GLY A 131 -3.83 20.05 13.72
N ASN A 132 -3.76 20.15 12.38
CA ASN A 132 -2.54 20.36 11.59
C ASN A 132 -1.34 19.51 12.03
N ILE A 133 -1.57 18.21 12.24
CA ILE A 133 -0.56 17.35 12.84
C ILE A 133 0.52 17.05 11.81
N LEU A 134 1.77 17.16 12.25
CA LEU A 134 2.94 16.72 11.50
C LEU A 134 3.83 15.91 12.44
N ALA A 135 3.95 14.61 12.19
CA ALA A 135 4.92 13.73 12.83
C ALA A 135 6.01 13.36 11.82
N THR A 136 7.27 13.37 12.23
CA THR A 136 8.42 12.98 11.39
C THR A 136 9.28 11.99 12.14
N ASP A 137 9.46 10.79 11.58
CA ASP A 137 10.41 9.80 12.08
C ASP A 137 11.83 10.22 11.70
N LEU A 138 12.65 10.49 12.71
CA LEU A 138 14.00 11.04 12.54
C LEU A 138 14.99 10.00 12.00
N ARG A 139 14.63 8.71 12.03
CA ARG A 139 15.52 7.61 11.62
C ARG A 139 15.48 7.37 10.12
N ASP A 140 14.31 7.52 9.52
CA ASP A 140 14.09 7.20 8.11
C ASP A 140 13.44 8.32 7.29
N GLY A 141 13.00 9.41 7.94
CA GLY A 141 12.40 10.56 7.28
C GLY A 141 10.94 10.36 6.87
N LEU A 142 10.25 9.33 7.39
CA LEU A 142 8.81 9.20 7.21
C LEU A 142 8.09 10.38 7.86
N THR A 143 7.32 11.10 7.06
CA THR A 143 6.41 12.14 7.55
C THR A 143 4.98 11.62 7.56
N LEU A 144 4.26 11.87 8.64
CA LEU A 144 2.86 11.54 8.82
C LEU A 144 2.08 12.82 9.12
N LYS A 145 0.96 13.03 8.44
CA LYS A 145 0.04 14.12 8.72
C LYS A 145 -1.37 13.60 8.96
N GLY A 146 -2.16 14.38 9.69
CA GLY A 146 -3.57 14.09 9.97
C GLY A 146 -4.16 15.16 10.89
N ASN A 147 -5.39 14.96 11.33
CA ASN A 147 -6.08 15.90 12.22
C ASN A 147 -6.16 15.43 13.68
N GLU A 148 -6.05 14.13 13.92
CA GLU A 148 -5.99 13.56 15.26
C GLU A 148 -4.85 12.55 15.36
N LEU A 149 -4.09 12.62 16.44
CA LEU A 149 -3.02 11.67 16.76
C LEU A 149 -3.16 11.24 18.22
N GLU A 150 -3.10 9.93 18.44
CA GLU A 150 -2.93 9.34 19.77
C GLU A 150 -1.60 8.59 19.78
N TRP A 151 -0.72 8.97 20.70
CA TRP A 151 0.49 8.22 20.98
C TRP A 151 0.28 7.39 22.26
N GLN A 152 0.60 6.10 22.15
CA GLN A 152 0.59 5.13 23.24
C GLN A 152 2.03 4.65 23.47
N PRO A 153 2.82 5.37 24.29
CA PRO A 153 4.25 5.13 24.43
C PRO A 153 4.59 3.70 24.89
N GLN A 154 3.81 3.15 25.82
CA GLN A 154 4.02 1.79 26.35
C GLN A 154 3.79 0.69 25.32
N LYS A 155 3.10 1.00 24.22
CA LYS A 155 2.80 0.06 23.14
C LYS A 155 3.63 0.33 21.88
N ASP A 156 4.52 1.31 21.91
CA ASP A 156 5.30 1.75 20.75
C ASP A 156 4.40 2.02 19.52
N LEU A 157 3.25 2.67 19.77
CA LEU A 157 2.16 2.79 18.82
C LEU A 157 1.69 4.23 18.70
N ILE A 158 1.55 4.69 17.46
CA ILE A 158 0.87 5.92 17.09
C ILE A 158 -0.37 5.57 16.30
N LEU A 159 -1.50 6.16 16.64
CA LEU A 159 -2.74 6.10 15.88
C LEU A 159 -2.99 7.47 15.29
N ILE A 160 -3.25 7.56 13.99
CA ILE A 160 -3.55 8.81 13.30
C ILE A 160 -4.87 8.65 12.57
N ARG A 161 -5.72 9.66 12.63
CA ARG A 161 -7.08 9.63 12.06
C ARG A 161 -7.36 10.93 11.32
N ASN A 162 -8.35 10.85 10.43
CA ASN A 162 -8.93 11.97 9.69
C ASN A 162 -7.89 12.62 8.76
N ASN A 163 -7.97 12.29 7.46
CA ASN A 163 -7.08 12.77 6.40
C ASN A 163 -5.62 12.36 6.62
N VAL A 164 -5.39 11.07 6.88
CA VAL A 164 -4.05 10.56 7.13
C VAL A 164 -3.25 10.59 5.85
N THR A 165 -2.05 11.16 5.90
CA THR A 165 -1.08 11.03 4.82
C THR A 165 0.27 10.58 5.37
N GLY A 166 0.93 9.67 4.66
CA GLY A 166 2.29 9.23 4.93
C GLY A 166 3.16 9.52 3.71
N ALA A 167 4.34 10.10 3.90
CA ALA A 167 5.24 10.43 2.81
C ALA A 167 6.69 10.20 3.19
N ARG A 168 7.44 9.59 2.28
CA ARG A 168 8.89 9.36 2.41
C ARG A 168 9.52 9.22 1.03
N LYS A 169 10.62 9.95 0.80
CA LYS A 169 11.34 9.97 -0.49
C LYS A 169 10.36 10.23 -1.64
N ASN A 170 10.29 9.32 -2.60
CA ASN A 170 9.44 9.35 -3.79
C ASN A 170 8.07 8.70 -3.59
N VAL A 171 7.69 8.30 -2.38
CA VAL A 171 6.41 7.64 -2.10
C VAL A 171 5.53 8.48 -1.18
N LYS A 172 4.25 8.59 -1.54
CA LYS A 172 3.19 9.22 -0.74
C LYS A 172 2.00 8.27 -0.65
N ALA A 173 1.30 8.26 0.46
CA ALA A 173 0.07 7.50 0.64
C ALA A 173 -0.93 8.30 1.47
N SER A 174 -2.22 8.13 1.19
CA SER A 174 -3.34 8.73 1.91
C SER A 174 -4.37 7.68 2.29
N ALA A 175 -5.06 7.89 3.41
CA ALA A 175 -6.09 6.99 3.93
C ALA A 175 -7.02 7.68 4.95
N ASN A 176 -8.11 7.03 5.33
CA ASN A 176 -9.00 7.51 6.40
C ASN A 176 -8.35 7.44 7.78
N GLY A 177 -7.57 6.38 8.02
CA GLY A 177 -6.89 6.13 9.28
C GLY A 177 -5.55 5.44 9.07
N GLY A 178 -4.73 5.48 10.10
CA GLY A 178 -3.47 4.75 10.10
C GLY A 178 -2.95 4.48 11.49
N LYS A 179 -2.06 3.51 11.58
CA LYS A 179 -1.28 3.24 12.78
C LYS A 179 0.18 3.01 12.43
N TYR A 180 1.06 3.56 13.26
CA TYR A 180 2.50 3.45 13.09
C TYR A 180 3.11 2.76 14.31
N LEU A 181 3.68 1.58 14.07
CA LEU A 181 4.39 0.77 15.06
C LEU A 181 5.86 1.21 15.06
N THR A 182 6.24 2.06 16.02
CA THR A 182 7.50 2.82 15.99
C THR A 182 8.74 1.91 16.09
N ARG A 183 8.68 0.84 16.87
CA ARG A 183 9.77 -0.16 16.96
C ARG A 183 9.96 -0.93 15.65
N GLN A 184 8.85 -1.29 15.01
CA GLN A 184 8.86 -2.09 13.79
C GLN A 184 9.08 -1.25 12.54
N ARG A 185 8.99 0.09 12.63
CA ARG A 185 8.99 1.02 11.49
C ARG A 185 7.99 0.57 10.42
N ARG A 186 6.79 0.28 10.90
CA ARG A 186 5.68 -0.30 10.12
C ARG A 186 4.48 0.63 10.22
N LEU A 187 4.12 1.23 9.09
CA LEU A 187 2.92 2.02 8.92
C LEU A 187 1.83 1.12 8.32
N GLU A 188 0.67 1.06 8.95
CA GLU A 188 -0.53 0.47 8.38
C GLU A 188 -1.54 1.58 8.12
N LEU A 189 -2.09 1.61 6.92
CA LEU A 189 -3.09 2.56 6.47
C LEU A 189 -4.35 1.79 6.11
N ASP A 190 -5.50 2.30 6.53
CA ASP A 190 -6.79 1.65 6.39
C ASP A 190 -7.86 2.63 5.91
N GLY A 191 -8.72 2.16 5.01
CA GLY A 191 -9.86 2.90 4.47
C GLY A 191 -9.49 3.79 3.28
N LYS A 192 -9.97 3.41 2.09
CA LYS A 192 -9.77 4.17 0.83
C LYS A 192 -8.31 4.58 0.59
N VAL A 193 -7.39 3.63 0.72
CA VAL A 193 -5.97 3.92 0.60
C VAL A 193 -5.60 4.22 -0.85
N THR A 194 -4.96 5.35 -1.07
CA THR A 194 -4.29 5.71 -2.33
C THR A 194 -2.81 5.91 -2.05
N ALA A 195 -1.93 5.22 -2.76
CA ALA A 195 -0.48 5.41 -2.69
C ALA A 195 0.08 5.72 -4.07
N GLU A 196 1.10 6.56 -4.11
CA GLU A 196 1.73 7.08 -5.31
C GLU A 196 3.24 6.99 -5.16
N SER A 197 3.92 6.55 -6.23
CA SER A 197 5.37 6.62 -6.36
C SER A 197 5.70 7.52 -7.54
N ALA A 198 6.64 8.46 -7.37
CA ALA A 198 7.09 9.32 -8.45
C ALA A 198 8.12 8.65 -9.37
N GLU A 199 8.80 7.59 -8.89
CA GLU A 199 9.88 6.93 -9.61
C GLU A 199 9.88 5.41 -9.31
N PRO A 200 9.26 4.57 -10.16
CA PRO A 200 8.53 4.93 -11.37
C PRO A 200 7.16 5.54 -11.06
N ASP A 201 6.58 6.29 -11.99
CA ASP A 201 5.26 6.92 -11.84
C ASP A 201 4.16 5.85 -11.75
N LEU A 202 3.76 5.56 -10.52
CA LEU A 202 2.80 4.50 -10.16
C LEU A 202 1.75 5.05 -9.22
N LYS A 203 0.50 4.61 -9.41
CA LYS A 203 -0.60 4.80 -8.49
C LYS A 203 -1.15 3.46 -8.03
N PHE A 204 -1.45 3.34 -6.75
CA PHE A 204 -1.90 2.13 -6.10
C PHE A 204 -3.14 2.43 -5.25
N ASN A 205 -4.22 1.69 -5.46
CA ASN A 205 -5.48 1.85 -4.75
C ASN A 205 -5.84 0.53 -4.05
N THR A 206 -6.19 0.59 -2.77
CA THR A 206 -6.63 -0.58 -2.00
C THR A 206 -7.41 -0.15 -0.75
N GLU A 207 -7.98 -1.10 -0.01
CA GLU A 207 -8.60 -0.81 1.28
C GLU A 207 -7.62 -0.82 2.45
N ARG A 208 -6.51 -1.57 2.34
CA ARG A 208 -5.48 -1.65 3.37
C ARG A 208 -4.09 -1.75 2.78
N LEU A 209 -3.18 -0.91 3.28
CA LEU A 209 -1.78 -0.88 2.89
C LEU A 209 -0.88 -1.00 4.12
N VAL A 210 0.13 -1.85 4.02
CA VAL A 210 1.22 -1.96 4.97
C VAL A 210 2.51 -1.46 4.31
N TRP A 211 3.14 -0.46 4.92
CA TRP A 211 4.45 0.04 4.52
C TRP A 211 5.50 -0.34 5.57
N LEU A 212 6.41 -1.23 5.17
CA LEU A 212 7.61 -1.58 5.92
C LEU A 212 8.71 -0.58 5.55
N VAL A 213 8.84 0.49 6.32
CA VAL A 213 9.60 1.69 5.94
C VAL A 213 11.09 1.41 5.83
N GLU A 214 11.65 0.66 6.78
CA GLU A 214 13.06 0.23 6.73
C GLU A 214 13.35 -0.68 5.54
N LYS A 215 12.41 -1.56 5.21
CA LYS A 215 12.56 -2.55 4.14
C LYS A 215 12.25 -1.97 2.77
N ASP A 216 11.82 -0.71 2.69
CA ASP A 216 11.37 -0.06 1.45
C ASP A 216 10.34 -0.94 0.71
N LYS A 217 9.37 -1.49 1.46
CA LYS A 217 8.38 -2.43 0.93
C LYS A 217 6.95 -1.99 1.22
N LEU A 218 6.11 -2.00 0.19
CA LEU A 218 4.66 -1.79 0.27
C LEU A 218 3.94 -3.13 0.10
N MET A 219 2.85 -3.34 0.83
CA MET A 219 2.09 -4.59 0.80
C MET A 219 0.59 -4.29 0.92
N GLY A 220 -0.21 -4.78 -0.02
CA GLY A 220 -1.67 -4.82 0.06
C GLY A 220 -2.13 -6.25 0.23
N ASP A 221 -2.90 -6.51 1.29
CA ASP A 221 -3.49 -7.83 1.60
C ASP A 221 -5.00 -7.89 1.28
N ARG A 222 -5.50 -6.86 0.61
CA ARG A 222 -6.87 -6.70 0.11
C ARG A 222 -6.82 -6.44 -1.40
N PRO A 223 -7.96 -6.63 -2.11
CA PRO A 223 -8.05 -6.31 -3.52
C PRO A 223 -7.45 -4.94 -3.81
N LEU A 224 -6.63 -4.90 -4.86
CA LEU A 224 -5.85 -3.74 -5.22
C LEU A 224 -5.90 -3.50 -6.72
N GLN A 225 -5.72 -2.25 -7.07
CA GLN A 225 -5.45 -1.80 -8.42
C GLN A 225 -4.15 -1.01 -8.42
N LEU A 226 -3.33 -1.23 -9.45
CA LEU A 226 -2.12 -0.48 -9.68
C LEU A 226 -2.11 0.03 -11.12
N GLU A 227 -1.73 1.28 -11.30
CA GLU A 227 -1.62 1.94 -12.60
C GLU A 227 -0.20 2.48 -12.77
N ARG A 228 0.38 2.29 -13.95
CA ARG A 228 1.64 2.93 -14.34
C ARG A 228 1.38 4.03 -15.33
N TYR A 229 2.03 5.16 -15.11
CA TYR A 229 1.93 6.31 -15.98
C TYR A 229 3.23 6.55 -16.74
N GLU A 230 3.09 7.13 -17.91
CA GLU A 230 4.18 7.71 -18.68
C GLU A 230 3.64 8.98 -19.33
N ASN A 231 4.30 10.13 -19.08
CA ASN A 231 3.82 11.43 -19.54
C ASN A 231 2.35 11.72 -19.15
N LYS A 232 1.96 11.36 -17.91
CA LYS A 232 0.58 11.49 -17.37
C LYS A 232 -0.49 10.63 -18.04
N VAL A 233 -0.10 9.70 -18.91
CA VAL A 233 -1.00 8.74 -19.56
C VAL A 233 -0.81 7.37 -18.92
N VAL A 234 -1.91 6.68 -18.60
CA VAL A 234 -1.86 5.30 -18.12
C VAL A 234 -1.33 4.41 -19.24
N THR A 235 -0.19 3.77 -19.00
CA THR A 235 0.42 2.81 -19.94
C THR A 235 0.09 1.39 -19.58
N ASP A 236 -0.08 1.10 -18.29
CA ASP A 236 -0.29 -0.27 -17.81
C ASP A 236 -1.23 -0.24 -16.58
N ARG A 237 -2.10 -1.24 -16.45
CA ARG A 237 -3.02 -1.39 -15.32
C ARG A 237 -3.05 -2.82 -14.81
N ALA A 238 -2.82 -3.00 -13.51
CA ALA A 238 -2.89 -4.27 -12.81
C ALA A 238 -4.06 -4.31 -11.82
N ASN A 239 -4.68 -5.47 -11.66
CA ASN A 239 -5.56 -5.78 -10.54
C ASN A 239 -5.12 -7.11 -9.92
N ALA A 240 -5.26 -7.27 -8.60
CA ALA A 240 -4.99 -8.53 -7.90
C ALA A 240 -5.72 -8.56 -6.55
N THR A 241 -5.84 -9.75 -5.94
CA THR A 241 -6.35 -9.85 -4.56
C THR A 241 -5.31 -9.41 -3.53
N GLN A 242 -4.02 -9.59 -3.82
CA GLN A 242 -2.91 -9.16 -2.96
C GLN A 242 -1.74 -8.71 -3.82
N GLY A 243 -0.86 -7.89 -3.24
CA GLY A 243 0.31 -7.41 -3.96
C GLY A 243 1.37 -6.83 -3.06
N GLU A 244 2.59 -6.88 -3.54
CA GLU A 244 3.77 -6.38 -2.85
C GLU A 244 4.62 -5.58 -3.83
N MET A 245 5.16 -4.45 -3.39
CA MET A 245 6.11 -3.67 -4.17
C MET A 245 7.39 -3.49 -3.36
N ASP A 246 8.49 -3.94 -3.92
CA ASP A 246 9.83 -3.56 -3.46
C ASP A 246 10.21 -2.24 -4.13
N LEU A 247 10.33 -1.18 -3.33
CA LEU A 247 10.62 0.18 -3.82
C LEU A 247 12.06 0.32 -4.29
N LYS A 248 13.00 -0.51 -3.82
CA LYS A 248 14.42 -0.47 -4.24
C LYS A 248 14.60 -1.16 -5.58
N THR A 249 14.07 -2.37 -5.72
CA THR A 249 14.21 -3.15 -6.96
C THR A 249 13.16 -2.80 -8.01
N GLN A 250 12.12 -2.04 -7.62
CA GLN A 250 10.98 -1.66 -8.48
C GLN A 250 10.29 -2.89 -9.08
N VAL A 251 10.10 -3.92 -8.26
CA VAL A 251 9.40 -5.15 -8.62
C VAL A 251 8.05 -5.17 -7.90
N VAL A 252 6.99 -5.31 -8.68
CA VAL A 252 5.63 -5.53 -8.18
C VAL A 252 5.32 -7.01 -8.30
N THR A 253 4.98 -7.65 -7.19
CA THR A 253 4.50 -9.03 -7.13
C THR A 253 3.00 -9.01 -6.93
N LEU A 254 2.24 -9.46 -7.92
CA LEU A 254 0.79 -9.59 -7.88
C LEU A 254 0.42 -11.03 -7.55
N LYS A 255 -0.48 -11.23 -6.58
CA LYS A 255 -0.85 -12.55 -6.07
C LYS A 255 -2.36 -12.72 -6.08
N GLN A 256 -2.79 -13.91 -6.52
CA GLN A 256 -4.19 -14.36 -6.65
C GLN A 256 -5.03 -13.48 -7.58
N ASN A 257 -5.59 -14.09 -8.63
CA ASN A 257 -6.42 -13.40 -9.62
C ASN A 257 -5.72 -12.16 -10.20
N ALA A 258 -4.40 -12.24 -10.42
CA ALA A 258 -3.65 -11.15 -11.01
C ALA A 258 -4.04 -11.00 -12.48
N GLN A 259 -4.36 -9.77 -12.88
CA GLN A 259 -4.66 -9.41 -14.26
C GLN A 259 -3.94 -8.10 -14.57
N LEU A 260 -3.03 -8.14 -15.53
CA LEU A 260 -2.19 -7.04 -15.93
C LEU A 260 -2.48 -6.70 -17.40
N ASN A 261 -3.01 -5.52 -17.65
CA ASN A 261 -3.28 -4.98 -18.98
C ASN A 261 -2.16 -4.03 -19.38
N ILE A 262 -1.51 -4.31 -20.50
CA ILE A 262 -0.36 -3.59 -21.03
C ILE A 262 -0.77 -2.91 -22.33
N VAL A 263 -0.61 -1.60 -22.45
CA VAL A 263 -1.03 -0.85 -23.65
C VAL A 263 -0.13 -1.13 -24.86
N ASP A 264 1.18 -1.29 -24.66
CA ASP A 264 2.14 -1.67 -25.71
C ASP A 264 2.97 -2.86 -25.22
N PRO A 265 2.72 -4.10 -25.73
CA PRO A 265 2.13 -4.44 -27.02
C PRO A 265 0.62 -4.81 -27.03
N SER A 266 -0.24 -4.14 -26.26
CA SER A 266 -1.70 -4.40 -26.20
C SER A 266 -2.06 -5.84 -25.82
N VAL A 267 -1.56 -6.26 -24.66
CA VAL A 267 -1.77 -7.61 -24.14
C VAL A 267 -2.28 -7.60 -22.71
N GLN A 268 -3.05 -8.63 -22.38
CA GLN A 268 -3.45 -8.94 -21.02
C GLN A 268 -2.71 -10.20 -20.54
N VAL A 269 -2.08 -10.09 -19.38
CA VAL A 269 -1.42 -11.20 -18.69
C VAL A 269 -2.21 -11.52 -17.43
N SER A 270 -2.63 -12.77 -17.28
CA SER A 270 -3.42 -13.22 -16.13
C SER A 270 -2.80 -14.44 -15.48
N GLY A 271 -2.81 -14.51 -14.14
CA GLY A 271 -2.24 -15.63 -13.39
C GLY A 271 -2.40 -15.49 -11.88
N ASN A 272 -1.95 -16.48 -11.11
CA ASN A 272 -2.00 -16.44 -9.65
C ASN A 272 -0.75 -15.85 -8.98
N LEU A 273 0.36 -15.76 -9.72
CA LEU A 273 1.59 -15.12 -9.27
C LEU A 273 2.28 -14.47 -10.46
N VAL A 274 2.22 -13.13 -10.53
CA VAL A 274 2.81 -12.36 -11.63
C VAL A 274 3.80 -11.36 -11.05
N ASN A 275 5.05 -11.46 -11.49
CA ASN A 275 6.12 -10.54 -11.16
C ASN A 275 6.27 -9.53 -12.29
N TRP A 276 6.02 -8.27 -12.00
CA TRP A 276 6.19 -7.16 -12.93
C TRP A 276 7.43 -6.35 -12.52
N ARG A 277 8.48 -6.47 -13.32
CA ARG A 277 9.76 -5.80 -13.11
C ARG A 277 9.77 -4.51 -13.92
N ILE A 278 9.40 -3.40 -13.27
CA ILE A 278 9.10 -2.14 -13.96
C ILE A 278 10.30 -1.63 -14.74
N LYS A 279 11.48 -1.58 -14.10
CA LYS A 279 12.73 -1.10 -14.73
C LYS A 279 13.22 -1.97 -15.88
N GLU A 280 13.12 -3.29 -15.70
CA GLU A 280 13.54 -4.26 -16.71
C GLU A 280 12.56 -4.32 -17.89
N ARG A 281 11.31 -3.85 -17.69
CA ARG A 281 10.18 -4.01 -18.61
C ARG A 281 9.91 -5.48 -18.91
N ILE A 282 9.90 -6.30 -17.86
CA ILE A 282 9.65 -7.74 -17.92
C ILE A 282 8.45 -8.08 -17.04
N ILE A 283 7.55 -8.89 -17.57
CA ILE A 283 6.49 -9.55 -16.82
C ILE A 283 6.82 -11.04 -16.79
N ALA A 284 6.82 -11.66 -15.63
CA ALA A 284 7.12 -13.07 -15.49
C ALA A 284 6.16 -13.75 -14.52
N SER A 285 5.74 -14.96 -14.85
CA SER A 285 4.94 -15.82 -14.00
C SER A 285 5.63 -17.18 -13.87
N PRO A 286 6.09 -17.59 -12.67
CA PRO A 286 6.59 -18.94 -12.43
C PRO A 286 5.45 -19.97 -12.24
N GLN A 287 4.20 -19.51 -12.34
CA GLN A 287 2.98 -20.30 -12.21
C GLN A 287 2.16 -20.24 -13.50
N PRO A 288 1.12 -21.08 -13.64
CA PRO A 288 0.27 -21.07 -14.82
C PRO A 288 -0.20 -19.67 -15.17
N VAL A 289 -0.02 -19.31 -16.44
CA VAL A 289 -0.23 -17.97 -16.96
C VAL A 289 -1.01 -18.03 -18.26
N THR A 290 -1.89 -17.04 -18.43
CA THR A 290 -2.66 -16.83 -19.65
C THR A 290 -2.27 -15.48 -20.24
N ILE A 291 -2.00 -15.46 -21.53
CA ILE A 291 -1.72 -14.25 -22.31
C ILE A 291 -2.83 -14.10 -23.33
N ASN A 292 -3.53 -12.98 -23.30
CA ASN A 292 -4.55 -12.64 -24.27
C ASN A 292 -4.10 -11.41 -25.07
N ASN A 293 -3.99 -11.58 -26.39
CA ASN A 293 -3.83 -10.50 -27.34
C ASN A 293 -5.14 -10.35 -28.11
N ALA A 294 -5.97 -9.42 -27.67
CA ALA A 294 -7.28 -9.19 -28.28
C ALA A 294 -7.18 -8.59 -29.69
N LYS A 295 -6.12 -7.83 -29.98
CA LYS A 295 -5.89 -7.20 -31.29
C LYS A 295 -5.72 -8.25 -32.39
N ASP A 296 -5.00 -9.33 -32.08
CA ASP A 296 -4.76 -10.44 -33.01
C ASP A 296 -5.73 -11.61 -32.81
N GLY A 297 -6.61 -11.54 -31.81
CA GLY A 297 -7.56 -12.60 -31.46
C GLY A 297 -6.86 -13.88 -31.00
N VAL A 298 -5.73 -13.77 -30.29
CA VAL A 298 -4.88 -14.89 -29.87
C VAL A 298 -4.89 -15.02 -28.35
N THR A 299 -5.15 -16.24 -27.86
CA THR A 299 -5.00 -16.60 -26.45
C THR A 299 -3.98 -17.71 -26.31
N LEU A 300 -3.01 -17.53 -25.41
CA LEU A 300 -1.96 -18.48 -25.11
C LEU A 300 -1.97 -18.81 -23.62
N THR A 301 -1.65 -20.05 -23.28
CA THR A 301 -1.49 -20.51 -21.89
C THR A 301 -0.22 -21.35 -21.78
N GLY A 302 0.39 -21.36 -20.59
CA GLY A 302 1.54 -22.21 -20.26
C GLY A 302 1.67 -22.37 -18.75
N ASN A 303 2.45 -23.36 -18.30
CA ASN A 303 2.72 -23.59 -16.87
C ASN A 303 3.57 -22.46 -16.25
N GLN A 304 4.38 -21.79 -17.07
CA GLN A 304 5.14 -20.60 -16.72
C GLN A 304 5.35 -19.75 -17.97
N GLY A 305 5.70 -18.48 -17.78
CA GLY A 305 6.04 -17.63 -18.91
C GLY A 305 6.64 -16.29 -18.52
N ASP A 306 7.33 -15.69 -19.48
CA ASP A 306 7.86 -14.34 -19.38
C ASP A 306 7.60 -13.56 -20.67
N LEU A 307 7.36 -12.27 -20.51
CA LEU A 307 7.14 -11.32 -21.58
C LEU A 307 8.09 -10.15 -21.39
N ASN A 308 9.00 -9.97 -22.34
CA ASN A 308 9.84 -8.79 -22.42
C ASN A 308 9.12 -7.71 -23.23
N LEU A 309 8.73 -6.60 -22.60
CA LEU A 309 7.97 -5.53 -23.25
C LEU A 309 8.85 -4.64 -24.16
N LYS A 310 10.17 -4.68 -24.04
CA LYS A 310 11.09 -3.94 -24.93
C LYS A 310 11.22 -4.66 -26.27
N THR A 311 11.47 -5.97 -26.24
CA THR A 311 11.62 -6.79 -27.46
C THR A 311 10.30 -7.38 -27.95
N LYS A 312 9.25 -7.28 -27.11
CA LYS A 312 7.91 -7.84 -27.32
C LYS A 312 7.94 -9.34 -27.59
N LEU A 313 8.91 -10.00 -26.95
CA LEU A 313 9.10 -11.44 -27.03
C LEU A 313 8.42 -12.09 -25.83
N LEU A 314 7.43 -12.92 -26.12
CA LEU A 314 6.79 -13.83 -25.17
C LEU A 314 7.50 -15.18 -25.23
N ASN A 315 7.81 -15.73 -24.06
CA ASN A 315 8.30 -17.08 -23.87
C ASN A 315 7.37 -17.83 -22.91
N LEU A 316 6.79 -18.94 -23.37
CA LEU A 316 5.95 -19.83 -22.57
C LEU A 316 6.60 -21.20 -22.49
N VAL A 317 6.51 -21.83 -21.32
CA VAL A 317 7.10 -23.15 -21.07
C VAL A 317 6.13 -24.04 -20.30
N GLY A 318 6.07 -25.31 -20.70
CA GLY A 318 5.27 -26.38 -20.13
C GLY A 318 3.81 -26.31 -20.54
N ASN A 319 3.29 -27.41 -21.10
CA ASN A 319 1.88 -27.56 -21.50
C ASN A 319 1.33 -26.35 -22.27
N VAL A 320 2.12 -25.81 -23.20
CA VAL A 320 1.75 -24.59 -23.92
C VAL A 320 0.57 -24.90 -24.82
N ARG A 321 -0.48 -24.08 -24.74
CA ARG A 321 -1.64 -24.15 -25.63
C ARG A 321 -1.94 -22.77 -26.19
N GLY A 322 -2.03 -22.67 -27.50
CA GLY A 322 -2.46 -21.47 -28.21
C GLY A 322 -3.77 -21.72 -28.95
N ALA A 323 -4.62 -20.71 -28.98
CA ALA A 323 -5.87 -20.72 -29.72
C ALA A 323 -6.15 -19.35 -30.33
N GLY A 324 -6.70 -19.34 -31.55
CA GLY A 324 -7.21 -18.14 -32.20
C GLY A 324 -6.44 -17.72 -33.45
N GLY A 325 -6.35 -16.41 -33.66
CA GLY A 325 -5.84 -15.82 -34.91
C GLY A 325 -6.81 -15.97 -36.09
N PRO A 326 -6.42 -15.48 -37.29
CA PRO A 326 -7.30 -15.43 -38.47
C PRO A 326 -7.86 -16.79 -38.91
N ARG A 327 -7.15 -17.88 -38.61
CA ARG A 327 -7.53 -19.25 -39.00
C ARG A 327 -8.23 -20.04 -37.89
N GLN A 328 -8.51 -19.39 -36.75
CA GLN A 328 -9.03 -20.04 -35.55
C GLN A 328 -8.21 -21.29 -35.19
N ALA A 329 -6.89 -21.17 -35.31
CA ALA A 329 -5.99 -22.28 -35.19
C ALA A 329 -5.79 -22.68 -33.73
N ARG A 330 -5.44 -23.93 -33.50
CA ARG A 330 -5.02 -24.46 -32.21
C ARG A 330 -3.59 -24.97 -32.32
N LEU A 331 -2.79 -24.65 -31.31
CA LEU A 331 -1.39 -25.06 -31.20
C LEU A 331 -1.18 -25.68 -29.82
N THR A 332 -0.49 -26.82 -29.75
CA THR A 332 0.08 -27.32 -28.49
C THR A 332 1.58 -27.49 -28.64
N SER A 333 2.34 -27.30 -27.56
CA SER A 333 3.79 -27.56 -27.52
C SER A 333 4.32 -27.60 -26.09
N ASP A 334 5.58 -28.02 -25.92
CA ASP A 334 6.26 -27.92 -24.63
C ASP A 334 6.81 -26.51 -24.38
N ARG A 335 7.21 -25.79 -25.44
CA ARG A 335 7.71 -24.41 -25.36
C ARG A 335 7.25 -23.59 -26.56
N LEU A 336 7.03 -22.30 -26.34
CA LEU A 336 6.68 -21.34 -27.39
C LEU A 336 7.43 -20.03 -27.18
N LEU A 337 8.13 -19.58 -28.21
CA LEU A 337 8.61 -18.21 -28.37
C LEU A 337 7.71 -17.51 -29.39
N TRP A 338 7.22 -16.31 -29.05
CA TRP A 338 6.40 -15.51 -29.94
C TRP A 338 6.78 -14.04 -29.85
N ASN A 339 7.18 -13.45 -30.97
CA ASN A 339 7.39 -12.02 -31.09
C ASN A 339 6.07 -11.35 -31.51
N ILE A 340 5.51 -10.53 -30.63
CA ILE A 340 4.16 -9.96 -30.79
C ILE A 340 4.13 -8.91 -31.91
N ASP A 341 5.21 -8.19 -32.17
CA ASP A 341 5.23 -7.19 -33.25
C ASP A 341 5.34 -7.83 -34.63
N THR A 342 6.33 -8.71 -34.81
CA THR A 342 6.59 -9.38 -36.10
C THR A 342 5.62 -10.54 -36.35
N GLN A 343 4.91 -10.99 -35.31
CA GLN A 343 4.02 -12.15 -35.31
C GLN A 343 4.74 -13.48 -35.59
N GLN A 344 6.08 -13.48 -35.52
CA GLN A 344 6.91 -14.67 -35.69
C GLN A 344 6.85 -15.54 -34.45
N PHE A 345 6.67 -16.85 -34.63
CA PHE A 345 6.69 -17.80 -33.53
C PHE A 345 7.57 -19.01 -33.82
N GLN A 346 8.04 -19.62 -32.75
CA GLN A 346 8.73 -20.92 -32.73
C GLN A 346 8.17 -21.74 -31.57
N ALA A 347 7.69 -22.93 -31.88
CA ALA A 347 7.20 -23.92 -30.93
C ALA A 347 8.10 -25.16 -30.95
N ASP A 348 8.44 -25.67 -29.78
CA ASP A 348 9.33 -26.82 -29.62
C ASP A 348 8.72 -27.84 -28.66
N GLY A 349 8.88 -29.12 -29.01
CA GLY A 349 8.44 -30.27 -28.21
C GLY A 349 6.95 -30.57 -28.36
N ASN A 350 6.61 -31.82 -28.68
CA ASN A 350 5.24 -32.34 -28.79
C ASN A 350 4.28 -31.40 -29.55
N VAL A 351 4.73 -30.87 -30.69
CA VAL A 351 3.97 -29.83 -31.40
C VAL A 351 2.80 -30.44 -32.15
N THR A 352 1.60 -29.90 -31.93
CA THR A 352 0.43 -30.17 -32.78
C THR A 352 -0.19 -28.85 -33.22
N TYR A 353 -0.51 -28.74 -34.51
CA TYR A 353 -1.16 -27.58 -35.11
C TYR A 353 -2.41 -28.01 -35.85
N GLN A 354 -3.54 -27.36 -35.55
CA GLN A 354 -4.83 -27.64 -36.17
C GLN A 354 -5.48 -26.34 -36.63
N GLN A 355 -6.02 -26.32 -37.85
CA GLN A 355 -6.85 -25.22 -38.35
C GLN A 355 -8.07 -25.78 -39.10
N ALA A 356 -9.18 -25.02 -39.10
CA ALA A 356 -10.44 -25.47 -39.67
C ALA A 356 -10.55 -25.20 -41.18
N LYS A 357 -10.01 -24.09 -41.68
CA LYS A 357 -10.17 -23.66 -43.08
C LYS A 357 -8.88 -23.04 -43.65
N PRO A 358 -8.26 -23.66 -44.69
CA PRO A 358 -8.49 -25.04 -45.12
C PRO A 358 -8.18 -26.03 -43.99
N PRO A 359 -8.86 -27.18 -43.91
CA PRO A 359 -8.61 -28.16 -42.86
C PRO A 359 -7.18 -28.68 -42.95
N LEU A 360 -6.44 -28.54 -41.86
CA LEU A 360 -5.04 -28.96 -41.77
C LEU A 360 -4.74 -29.38 -40.34
N ASN A 361 -4.17 -30.57 -40.19
CA ASN A 361 -3.63 -31.07 -38.94
C ASN A 361 -2.18 -31.51 -39.15
N VAL A 362 -1.25 -30.96 -38.37
CA VAL A 362 0.17 -31.26 -38.47
C VAL A 362 0.74 -31.52 -37.09
N ALA A 363 1.56 -32.57 -36.98
CA ALA A 363 2.30 -32.89 -35.77
C ALA A 363 3.79 -33.09 -36.06
N GLY A 364 4.64 -32.66 -35.13
CA GLY A 364 6.09 -32.80 -35.23
C GLY A 364 6.81 -32.28 -33.99
N PRO A 365 8.15 -32.38 -33.93
CA PRO A 365 8.93 -31.92 -32.79
C PRO A 365 9.13 -30.40 -32.76
N ARG A 366 9.02 -29.70 -33.90
CA ARG A 366 9.13 -28.23 -33.98
C ARG A 366 8.14 -27.65 -34.96
N ALA A 367 7.65 -26.45 -34.68
CA ALA A 367 6.98 -25.61 -35.66
C ALA A 367 7.50 -24.17 -35.61
N SER A 368 7.57 -23.52 -36.75
CA SER A 368 7.86 -22.09 -36.84
C SER A 368 6.95 -21.43 -37.87
N GLY A 369 6.76 -20.12 -37.77
CA GLY A 369 5.86 -19.44 -38.67
C GLY A 369 5.62 -17.98 -38.34
N THR A 370 4.72 -17.37 -39.12
CA THR A 370 4.27 -16.00 -38.93
C THR A 370 2.74 -15.95 -39.00
N LEU A 371 2.08 -15.47 -37.94
CA LEU A 371 0.61 -15.43 -37.90
C LEU A 371 0.02 -14.52 -38.99
N LYS A 372 0.64 -13.37 -39.28
CA LYS A 372 0.22 -12.43 -40.32
C LYS A 372 0.31 -13.02 -41.73
N ALA A 373 1.38 -13.75 -42.02
CA ALA A 373 1.58 -14.42 -43.31
C ALA A 373 0.78 -15.73 -43.43
N GLN A 374 0.18 -16.18 -42.32
CA GLN A 374 -0.51 -17.47 -42.21
C GLN A 374 0.36 -18.66 -42.65
N GLN A 375 1.66 -18.55 -42.39
CA GLN A 375 2.65 -19.57 -42.73
C GLN A 375 3.02 -20.33 -41.47
N VAL A 376 2.93 -21.65 -41.52
CA VAL A 376 3.36 -22.56 -40.47
C VAL A 376 4.17 -23.68 -41.12
N VAL A 377 5.40 -23.84 -40.67
CA VAL A 377 6.32 -24.89 -41.12
C VAL A 377 6.59 -25.80 -39.92
N VAL A 378 6.23 -27.07 -40.05
CA VAL A 378 6.54 -28.10 -39.04
C VAL A 378 7.76 -28.89 -39.53
N SER A 379 8.76 -29.06 -38.66
CA SER A 379 10.04 -29.64 -39.04
C SER A 379 10.67 -30.48 -37.93
N GLY A 380 11.65 -31.30 -38.33
CA GLY A 380 12.41 -32.21 -37.47
C GLY A 380 11.77 -33.59 -37.32
N GLY A 381 12.59 -34.64 -37.24
CA GLY A 381 12.14 -36.01 -36.99
C GLY A 381 11.01 -36.49 -37.91
N ARG A 382 10.07 -37.26 -37.35
CA ARG A 382 8.86 -37.71 -38.04
C ARG A 382 7.79 -36.63 -37.98
N VAL A 383 7.47 -36.05 -39.13
CA VAL A 383 6.34 -35.11 -39.30
C VAL A 383 5.14 -35.89 -39.83
N VAL A 384 3.96 -35.66 -39.26
CA VAL A 384 2.69 -36.24 -39.73
C VAL A 384 1.78 -35.10 -40.16
N THR A 385 1.39 -35.11 -41.43
CA THR A 385 0.44 -34.15 -42.01
C THR A 385 -0.81 -34.90 -42.43
N GLN A 386 -1.98 -34.45 -41.97
CA GLN A 386 -3.27 -35.00 -42.34
C GLN A 386 -4.15 -33.89 -42.91
N PHE A 387 -4.62 -34.09 -44.14
CA PHE A 387 -5.69 -33.30 -44.74
C PHE A 387 -7.01 -34.01 -44.44
N VAL A 388 -7.97 -33.29 -43.86
CA VAL A 388 -9.33 -33.79 -43.67
C VAL A 388 -10.16 -33.22 -44.82
N PRO A 389 -10.70 -34.03 -45.74
CA PRO A 389 -11.45 -33.55 -46.91
C PRO A 389 -12.63 -32.64 -46.59
#